data_AF-A0A381WRS7-F1
#
_entry.id   AF-A0A381WRS7-F1
#
_cell.length_a   1.000
_cell.length_b   1.000
_cell.length_c   1.000
_cell.angle_alpha   90.00
_cell.angle_beta   90.00
_cell.angle_gamma   90.00
#
_symmetry.space_group_name_H-M   'P 1'
#
loop_
_entity.id
_entity.type
_entity.pdbx_description
1 polymer ?
#
loop_
_entity_poly.entity_id
_entity_poly.type
_entity_poly.pdbx_seq_one_letter_code
_entity_poly.pdbx_strand_id
1 'polypeptide(L)'
;MNKSIKYLALLLIIIMPIAAYADGRVRFNYRVSGSDSNPELGAKSVSSYKQVDGSDGTAADKLDSQSFSSFSIHYVSDYGLDFLGGGEILLGLYQFDKSYKTNITCTSVWLHPVSGSAVCANGTALASRSASGTSRSLDIGYVYPIGEMSVGGGIALPVLGSSGDLTVEWTALGNQLSLRTAAGLGTTESLSPEGKSFSSFFLNFGYSIEAYEVLLNYRSVSSTVAAPLDKTSGVGAMLSDDELSSSSTTSSISLGVGYRF
;
A
#
# COMPACT_ATOMS: atom_id res chain seq x y z
N MET A 1 -31.20 3.33 -16.38
CA MET A 1 -30.60 4.69 -16.40
C MET A 1 -29.30 4.63 -17.20
N ASN A 2 -29.26 5.27 -18.38
CA ASN A 2 -28.12 5.20 -19.30
C ASN A 2 -26.83 5.67 -18.62
N LYS A 3 -25.71 4.97 -18.86
CA LYS A 3 -24.39 5.29 -18.27
C LYS A 3 -24.04 6.78 -18.44
N SER A 4 -24.39 7.37 -19.59
CA SER A 4 -24.18 8.79 -19.89
C SER A 4 -24.90 9.76 -18.94
N ILE A 5 -26.09 9.41 -18.45
CA ILE A 5 -26.85 10.25 -17.50
C ILE A 5 -26.20 10.20 -16.11
N LYS A 6 -25.58 9.07 -15.73
CA LYS A 6 -24.81 8.95 -14.49
C LYS A 6 -23.54 9.80 -14.54
N TYR A 7 -22.82 9.79 -15.65
CA TYR A 7 -21.63 10.63 -15.82
C TYR A 7 -21.98 12.12 -15.89
N LEU A 8 -23.09 12.49 -16.55
CA LEU A 8 -23.57 13.88 -16.57
C LEU A 8 -24.02 14.35 -15.19
N ALA A 9 -24.70 13.49 -14.41
CA ALA A 9 -25.08 13.81 -13.04
C ALA A 9 -23.85 13.96 -12.13
N LEU A 10 -22.84 13.09 -12.28
CA LEU A 10 -21.58 13.21 -11.53
C LEU A 10 -20.85 14.51 -11.90
N LEU A 11 -20.81 14.86 -13.18
CA LEU A 11 -20.25 16.12 -13.68
C LEU A 11 -20.99 17.33 -13.08
N LEU A 12 -22.32 17.32 -13.08
CA LEU A 12 -23.13 18.41 -12.52
C LEU A 12 -22.99 18.53 -11.00
N ILE A 13 -22.87 17.41 -10.27
CA ILE A 13 -22.61 17.40 -8.83
C ILE A 13 -21.22 17.96 -8.50
N ILE A 14 -20.22 17.74 -9.37
CA ILE A 14 -18.88 18.35 -9.23
C ILE A 14 -18.92 19.84 -9.56
N ILE A 15 -19.72 20.27 -10.55
CA ILE A 15 -19.78 21.67 -11.01
C ILE A 15 -20.65 22.56 -10.11
N MET A 16 -21.68 22.02 -9.44
CA MET A 16 -22.56 22.85 -8.58
C MET A 16 -21.85 23.54 -7.41
N PRO A 17 -20.90 22.90 -6.68
CA PRO A 17 -20.09 23.57 -5.67
C PRO A 17 -19.11 24.59 -6.25
N ILE A 18 -18.56 24.30 -7.44
CA ILE A 18 -17.65 25.19 -8.19
C ILE A 18 -18.35 26.51 -8.54
N ALA A 19 -19.64 26.49 -8.85
CA ALA A 19 -20.39 27.72 -9.18
C ALA A 19 -20.83 28.54 -7.96
N ALA A 20 -20.73 28.01 -6.73
CA ALA A 20 -21.24 28.64 -5.52
C ALA A 20 -20.18 29.41 -4.70
N TYR A 21 -18.89 29.16 -4.95
CA TYR A 21 -17.76 29.89 -4.36
C TYR A 21 -17.02 30.64 -5.46
N ALA A 22 -16.96 31.97 -5.34
CA ALA A 22 -16.49 32.88 -6.38
C ALA A 22 -14.95 32.98 -6.49
N ASP A 23 -14.21 32.21 -5.71
CA ASP A 23 -12.76 32.10 -5.80
C ASP A 23 -12.34 30.70 -5.31
N GLY A 24 -11.94 29.83 -6.24
CA GLY A 24 -11.67 28.43 -5.94
C GLY A 24 -10.79 27.74 -6.97
N ARG A 25 -10.31 26.56 -6.60
CA ARG A 25 -9.47 25.72 -7.48
C ARG A 25 -9.91 24.28 -7.43
N VAL A 26 -9.91 23.63 -8.58
CA VAL A 26 -9.98 22.18 -8.67
C VAL A 26 -8.67 21.67 -9.24
N ARG A 27 -8.10 20.65 -8.60
CA ARG A 27 -6.80 20.08 -8.94
C ARG A 27 -6.90 18.58 -9.10
N PHE A 28 -6.25 18.06 -10.14
CA PHE A 28 -6.11 16.64 -10.43
C PHE A 28 -4.63 16.28 -10.41
N ASN A 29 -4.25 15.27 -9.64
CA ASN A 29 -2.87 14.81 -9.59
C ASN A 29 -2.79 13.34 -10.00
N TYR A 30 -1.89 13.06 -10.92
CA TYR A 30 -1.55 11.72 -11.36
C TYR A 30 -0.10 11.42 -11.04
N ARG A 31 0.12 10.26 -10.41
CA ARG A 31 1.46 9.82 -10.05
C ARG A 31 2.31 9.57 -11.29
N VAL A 32 3.56 10.04 -11.27
CA VAL A 32 4.54 9.80 -12.34
C VAL A 32 5.78 9.04 -11.87
N SER A 33 6.10 9.09 -10.59
CA SER A 33 7.27 8.41 -10.01
C SER A 33 7.07 8.13 -8.53
N GLY A 34 8.00 7.42 -7.92
CA GLY A 34 8.02 7.15 -6.49
C GLY A 34 9.05 6.10 -6.10
N SER A 35 9.21 5.93 -4.80
CA SER A 35 10.03 4.90 -4.18
C SER A 35 9.18 4.11 -3.20
N ASP A 36 9.54 2.86 -2.99
CA ASP A 36 8.86 2.00 -2.02
C ASP A 36 9.91 1.28 -1.17
N SER A 37 9.64 1.17 0.13
CA SER A 37 10.36 0.24 0.99
C SER A 37 10.11 -1.19 0.52
N ASN A 38 11.13 -2.03 0.51
CA ASN A 38 10.99 -3.41 0.12
C ASN A 38 9.97 -4.14 1.05
N PRO A 39 8.85 -4.67 0.52
CA PRO A 39 7.83 -5.35 1.34
C PRO A 39 8.18 -6.82 1.66
N GLU A 40 9.38 -7.27 1.27
CA GLU A 40 9.87 -8.61 1.61
C GLU A 40 10.10 -8.75 3.12
N LEU A 41 9.86 -9.95 3.64
CA LEU A 41 10.09 -10.24 5.06
C LEU A 41 11.55 -10.58 5.37
N GLY A 42 12.38 -10.75 4.35
CA GLY A 42 13.78 -11.11 4.46
C GLY A 42 13.98 -12.54 4.98
N ALA A 43 15.11 -12.78 5.64
CA ALA A 43 15.43 -14.08 6.22
C ALA A 43 14.60 -14.34 7.49
N LYS A 44 14.10 -15.57 7.61
CA LYS A 44 13.33 -16.08 8.74
C LYS A 44 13.89 -17.44 9.18
N SER A 45 13.91 -17.66 10.49
CA SER A 45 14.18 -18.96 11.08
C SER A 45 12.93 -19.84 11.01
N VAL A 46 13.14 -21.13 10.81
CA VAL A 46 12.11 -22.17 10.70
C VAL A 46 12.47 -23.25 11.72
N SER A 47 12.06 -23.03 12.96
CA SER A 47 12.44 -23.82 14.14
C SER A 47 11.99 -25.29 14.09
N SER A 48 10.97 -25.57 13.27
CA SER A 48 10.48 -26.92 12.97
C SER A 48 11.51 -27.81 12.27
N TYR A 49 12.55 -27.23 11.67
CA TYR A 49 13.64 -27.94 11.00
C TYR A 49 15.00 -27.46 11.51
N LYS A 50 16.02 -28.32 11.40
CA LYS A 50 17.38 -28.04 11.88
C LYS A 50 18.41 -28.04 10.76
N GLN A 51 19.52 -27.36 10.97
CA GLN A 51 20.71 -27.47 10.14
C GLN A 51 21.68 -28.52 10.71
N VAL A 52 22.74 -28.82 9.96
CA VAL A 52 23.78 -29.79 10.37
C VAL A 52 24.47 -29.37 11.67
N ASP A 53 24.62 -28.07 11.90
CA ASP A 53 25.21 -27.50 13.12
C ASP A 53 24.24 -27.43 14.31
N GLY A 54 23.00 -27.89 14.14
CA GLY A 54 21.95 -27.87 15.16
C GLY A 54 21.18 -26.55 15.27
N SER A 55 21.53 -25.52 14.49
CA SER A 55 20.75 -24.28 14.39
C SER A 55 19.42 -24.49 13.67
N ASP A 56 18.50 -23.53 13.75
CA ASP A 56 17.22 -23.60 13.02
C ASP A 56 17.41 -23.50 11.51
N GLY A 57 16.56 -24.19 10.75
CA GLY A 57 16.48 -24.00 9.30
C GLY A 57 16.21 -22.54 8.96
N THR A 58 16.70 -22.07 7.81
CA THR A 58 16.46 -20.69 7.36
C THR A 58 15.77 -20.68 6.01
N ALA A 59 14.79 -19.80 5.84
CA ALA A 59 14.22 -19.41 4.56
C ALA A 59 14.31 -17.90 4.39
N ALA A 60 14.25 -17.44 3.16
CA ALA A 60 14.08 -16.03 2.87
C ALA A 60 12.85 -15.82 2.00
N ASP A 61 12.12 -14.76 2.34
CA ASP A 61 11.11 -14.16 1.51
C ASP A 61 11.74 -12.97 0.77
N LYS A 62 11.75 -13.01 -0.56
CA LYS A 62 12.41 -12.00 -1.40
C LYS A 62 11.49 -11.43 -2.45
N LEU A 63 11.60 -10.12 -2.68
CA LEU A 63 10.79 -9.42 -3.67
C LEU A 63 11.02 -9.97 -5.09
N ASP A 64 9.93 -10.29 -5.77
CA ASP A 64 9.91 -10.70 -7.18
C ASP A 64 9.44 -9.54 -8.04
N SER A 65 8.27 -9.00 -7.71
CA SER A 65 7.68 -7.86 -8.42
C SER A 65 6.82 -7.02 -7.50
N GLN A 66 6.70 -5.74 -7.84
CA GLN A 66 5.80 -4.82 -7.15
C GLN A 66 5.25 -3.78 -8.12
N SER A 67 4.04 -3.34 -7.85
CA SER A 67 3.39 -2.23 -8.53
C SER A 67 2.58 -1.44 -7.53
N PHE A 68 2.51 -0.13 -7.74
CA PHE A 68 1.55 0.71 -7.04
C PHE A 68 1.04 1.78 -7.98
N SER A 69 -0.11 2.35 -7.66
CA SER A 69 -0.70 3.47 -8.39
C SER A 69 -1.44 4.38 -7.42
N SER A 70 -1.56 5.66 -7.79
CA SER A 70 -2.31 6.60 -6.98
C SER A 70 -2.81 7.78 -7.81
N PHE A 71 -3.89 8.38 -7.33
CA PHE A 71 -4.43 9.62 -7.88
C PHE A 71 -5.08 10.44 -6.77
N SER A 72 -5.14 11.76 -6.97
CA SER A 72 -5.92 12.63 -6.10
C SER A 72 -6.75 13.64 -6.86
N ILE A 73 -7.87 14.03 -6.26
CA ILE A 73 -8.69 15.17 -6.68
C ILE A 73 -8.78 16.09 -5.49
N HIS A 74 -8.34 17.34 -5.64
CA HIS A 74 -8.39 18.34 -4.58
C HIS A 74 -9.31 19.49 -5.00
N TYR A 75 -10.16 19.91 -4.08
CA TYR A 75 -10.85 21.18 -4.10
C TYR A 75 -10.15 22.11 -3.12
N VAL A 76 -9.81 23.31 -3.59
CA VAL A 76 -9.16 24.34 -2.81
C VAL A 76 -10.06 25.55 -2.81
N SER A 77 -10.36 26.09 -1.63
CA SER A 77 -11.20 27.26 -1.50
C SER A 77 -10.60 28.21 -0.49
N ASP A 78 -10.68 29.50 -0.80
CA ASP A 78 -10.52 30.52 0.20
C ASP A 78 -11.73 30.48 1.14
N TYR A 79 -11.47 30.30 2.44
CA TYR A 79 -12.49 30.36 3.49
C TYR A 79 -12.36 31.65 4.32
N GLY A 80 -11.68 32.67 3.80
CA GLY A 80 -11.41 33.91 4.51
C GLY A 80 -10.51 33.68 5.72
N LEU A 81 -9.50 32.80 5.58
CA LEU A 81 -8.53 32.53 6.65
C LEU A 81 -7.47 33.64 6.72
N ASP A 82 -7.93 34.90 6.79
CA ASP A 82 -7.09 36.10 6.94
C ASP A 82 -6.21 36.02 8.20
N PHE A 83 -6.68 35.31 9.23
CA PHE A 83 -5.92 35.01 10.44
C PHE A 83 -4.65 34.16 10.19
N LEU A 84 -4.60 33.38 9.10
CA LEU A 84 -3.42 32.60 8.68
C LEU A 84 -2.56 33.33 7.62
N GLY A 85 -2.84 34.60 7.34
CA GLY A 85 -2.10 35.37 6.34
C GLY A 85 -2.47 35.03 4.89
N GLY A 86 -3.72 34.63 4.63
CA GLY A 86 -4.25 34.38 3.28
C GLY A 86 -4.11 32.93 2.79
N GLY A 87 -4.18 31.95 3.69
CA GLY A 87 -4.16 30.53 3.33
C GLY A 87 -5.54 30.00 2.91
N GLU A 88 -5.58 29.16 1.88
CA GLU A 88 -6.77 28.44 1.41
C GLU A 88 -6.84 27.03 2.04
N ILE A 89 -8.06 26.50 2.21
CA ILE A 89 -8.24 25.10 2.67
C ILE A 89 -8.23 24.18 1.46
N LEU A 90 -7.52 23.06 1.59
CA LEU A 90 -7.54 21.96 0.64
C LEU A 90 -8.31 20.78 1.23
N LEU A 91 -9.34 20.36 0.51
CA LEU A 91 -10.06 19.11 0.76
C LEU A 91 -9.98 18.24 -0.46
N GLY A 92 -9.77 16.94 -0.29
CA GLY A 92 -9.62 16.07 -1.45
C GLY A 92 -9.81 14.60 -1.20
N LEU A 93 -9.98 13.87 -2.28
CA LEU A 93 -10.02 12.42 -2.25
C LEU A 93 -8.71 11.89 -2.82
N TYR A 94 -8.14 10.93 -2.11
CA TYR A 94 -6.93 10.22 -2.51
C TYR A 94 -7.19 8.72 -2.53
N GLN A 95 -6.75 8.05 -3.61
CA GLN A 95 -6.70 6.61 -3.69
C GLN A 95 -5.25 6.15 -3.89
N PHE A 96 -4.89 5.10 -3.16
CA PHE A 96 -3.61 4.42 -3.25
C PHE A 96 -3.83 2.92 -3.39
N ASP A 97 -3.27 2.34 -4.44
CA ASP A 97 -3.31 0.91 -4.71
C ASP A 97 -1.87 0.38 -4.73
N LYS A 98 -1.62 -0.75 -4.09
CA LYS A 98 -0.32 -1.41 -4.06
C LYS A 98 -0.50 -2.92 -4.17
N SER A 99 0.38 -3.56 -4.92
CA SER A 99 0.48 -5.01 -4.98
C SER A 99 1.93 -5.44 -5.13
N TYR A 100 2.25 -6.59 -4.58
CA TYR A 100 3.57 -7.18 -4.71
C TYR A 100 3.50 -8.70 -4.68
N LYS A 101 4.54 -9.30 -5.25
CA LYS A 101 4.80 -10.73 -5.19
C LYS A 101 6.20 -10.95 -4.66
N THR A 102 6.34 -11.92 -3.77
CA THR A 102 7.62 -12.38 -3.26
C THR A 102 7.77 -13.88 -3.45
N ASN A 103 9.02 -14.33 -3.54
CA ASN A 103 9.38 -15.74 -3.65
C ASN A 103 10.02 -16.20 -2.34
N ILE A 104 9.59 -17.36 -1.85
CA ILE A 104 10.04 -17.95 -0.59
C ILE A 104 10.94 -19.13 -0.92
N THR A 105 12.19 -19.09 -0.46
CA THR A 105 13.19 -20.13 -0.72
C THR A 105 13.91 -20.55 0.55
N CYS A 106 14.28 -21.82 0.68
CA CYS A 106 15.24 -22.26 1.69
C CYS A 106 16.58 -21.56 1.46
N THR A 107 17.18 -21.01 2.51
CA THR A 107 18.52 -20.38 2.47
C THR A 107 19.58 -21.19 3.20
N SER A 108 19.20 -22.33 3.77
CA SER A 108 20.08 -23.36 4.30
C SER A 108 19.57 -24.75 3.95
N VAL A 109 20.39 -25.77 4.19
CA VAL A 109 19.93 -27.16 4.13
C VAL A 109 19.15 -27.47 5.40
N TRP A 110 17.92 -27.96 5.24
CA TRP A 110 17.06 -28.33 6.34
C TRP A 110 17.09 -29.83 6.54
N LEU A 111 17.19 -30.24 7.79
CA LEU A 111 17.16 -31.62 8.25
C LEU A 111 15.88 -31.84 9.05
N HIS A 112 15.26 -33.00 8.84
CA HIS A 112 14.14 -33.44 9.66
C HIS A 112 14.61 -33.68 11.10
N PRO A 113 13.94 -33.12 12.12
CA PRO A 113 14.45 -33.10 13.50
C PRO A 113 14.63 -34.49 14.12
N VAL A 114 13.86 -35.49 13.67
CA VAL A 114 13.95 -36.88 14.15
C VAL A 114 14.88 -37.75 13.31
N SER A 115 14.72 -37.78 11.98
CA SER A 115 15.48 -38.71 11.12
C SER A 115 16.85 -38.18 10.71
N GLY A 116 17.13 -36.88 10.88
CA GLY A 116 18.37 -36.24 10.42
C GLY A 116 18.52 -36.17 8.89
N SER A 117 17.53 -36.64 8.13
CA SER A 117 17.55 -36.61 6.67
C SER A 117 17.33 -35.20 6.12
N ALA A 118 17.99 -34.86 5.02
CA ALA A 118 17.79 -33.58 4.35
C ALA A 118 16.41 -33.53 3.69
N VAL A 119 15.64 -32.49 4.01
CA VAL A 119 14.27 -32.26 3.51
C VAL A 119 14.15 -31.01 2.65
N CYS A 120 15.10 -30.07 2.75
CA CYS A 120 15.19 -28.93 1.86
C CYS A 120 16.66 -28.62 1.57
N ALA A 121 16.99 -28.34 0.31
CA ALA A 121 18.31 -27.85 -0.07
C ALA A 121 18.32 -26.31 -0.13
N ASN A 122 19.49 -25.69 0.04
CA ASN A 122 19.66 -24.25 -0.17
C ASN A 122 19.25 -23.86 -1.60
N GLY A 123 18.46 -22.80 -1.74
CA GLY A 123 17.92 -22.30 -3.01
C GLY A 123 16.62 -22.98 -3.45
N THR A 124 16.11 -23.97 -2.71
CA THR A 124 14.86 -24.65 -3.08
C THR A 124 13.67 -23.73 -2.86
N ALA A 125 12.83 -23.58 -3.89
CA ALA A 125 11.58 -22.83 -3.79
C ALA A 125 10.57 -23.55 -2.90
N LEU A 126 9.96 -22.81 -1.97
CA LEU A 126 8.94 -23.30 -1.06
C LEU A 126 7.56 -22.80 -1.44
N ALA A 127 7.44 -21.51 -1.73
CA ALA A 127 6.17 -20.86 -2.03
C ALA A 127 6.40 -19.52 -2.74
N SER A 128 5.30 -18.91 -3.20
CA SER A 128 5.25 -17.50 -3.55
C SER A 128 4.14 -16.81 -2.78
N ARG A 129 4.37 -15.59 -2.31
CA ARG A 129 3.40 -14.81 -1.56
C ARG A 129 2.98 -13.62 -2.39
N SER A 130 1.68 -13.47 -2.61
CA SER A 130 1.09 -12.34 -3.34
C SER A 130 0.25 -11.53 -2.37
N ALA A 131 0.43 -10.22 -2.39
CA ALA A 131 -0.38 -9.31 -1.59
C ALA A 131 -0.83 -8.13 -2.44
N SER A 132 -2.05 -7.67 -2.21
CA SER A 132 -2.59 -6.43 -2.80
C SER A 132 -3.39 -5.67 -1.78
N GLY A 133 -3.46 -4.35 -1.92
CA GLY A 133 -4.31 -3.54 -1.09
C GLY A 133 -4.63 -2.19 -1.70
N THR A 134 -5.77 -1.65 -1.26
CA THR A 134 -6.29 -0.34 -1.63
C THR A 134 -6.55 0.45 -0.37
N SER A 135 -6.14 1.72 -0.36
CA SER A 135 -6.51 2.70 0.66
C SER A 135 -7.19 3.90 0.02
N ARG A 136 -8.26 4.38 0.65
CA ARG A 136 -8.96 5.61 0.29
C ARG A 136 -8.95 6.57 1.45
N SER A 137 -8.52 7.80 1.18
CA SER A 137 -8.32 8.81 2.20
C SER A 137 -8.95 10.15 1.81
N LEU A 138 -9.35 10.89 2.84
CA LEU A 138 -9.72 12.30 2.77
C LEU A 138 -8.46 13.10 3.03
N ASP A 139 -7.98 13.78 2.00
CA ASP A 139 -6.92 14.76 2.12
C ASP A 139 -7.47 16.02 2.77
N ILE A 140 -6.77 16.50 3.80
CA ILE A 140 -7.05 17.77 4.46
C ILE A 140 -5.73 18.52 4.57
N GLY A 141 -5.72 19.75 4.10
CA GLY A 141 -4.52 20.56 4.10
C GLY A 141 -4.77 22.03 3.88
N TYR A 142 -3.68 22.75 3.67
CA TYR A 142 -3.67 24.17 3.38
C TYR A 142 -2.86 24.46 2.13
N VAL A 143 -3.22 25.53 1.44
CA VAL A 143 -2.53 26.05 0.26
C VAL A 143 -2.32 27.54 0.46
N TYR A 144 -1.09 27.99 0.26
CA TYR A 144 -0.69 29.39 0.35
C TYR A 144 -0.36 29.90 -1.04
N PRO A 145 -1.20 30.78 -1.62
CA PRO A 145 -0.82 31.53 -2.82
C PRO A 145 0.32 32.51 -2.53
N ILE A 146 1.28 32.57 -3.45
CA ILE A 146 2.40 33.52 -3.44
C ILE A 146 2.54 34.05 -4.88
N GLY A 147 1.78 35.08 -5.22
CA GLY A 147 1.61 35.52 -6.61
C GLY A 147 1.00 34.40 -7.46
N GLU A 148 1.65 34.07 -8.57
CA GLU A 148 1.21 32.95 -9.43
C GLU A 148 1.58 31.57 -8.87
N MET A 149 2.47 31.51 -7.87
CA MET A 149 2.87 30.25 -7.25
C MET A 149 1.92 29.86 -6.13
N SER A 150 1.86 28.58 -5.81
CA SER A 150 1.25 28.11 -4.58
C SER A 150 2.10 27.04 -3.91
N VAL A 151 2.15 27.06 -2.58
CA VAL A 151 2.76 26.00 -1.78
C VAL A 151 1.75 25.51 -0.77
N GLY A 152 1.71 24.21 -0.53
CA GLY A 152 0.75 23.65 0.39
C GLY A 152 1.11 22.24 0.80
N GLY A 153 0.22 21.65 1.55
CA GLY A 153 0.38 20.30 2.05
C GLY A 153 -0.67 19.97 3.07
N GLY A 154 -0.64 18.73 3.52
CA GLY A 154 -1.65 18.23 4.42
C GLY A 154 -1.43 16.78 4.80
N ILE A 155 -2.45 16.22 5.42
CA ILE A 155 -2.51 14.82 5.85
C ILE A 155 -3.68 14.12 5.16
N ALA A 156 -3.59 12.80 5.05
CA ALA A 156 -4.69 11.98 4.57
C ALA A 156 -5.30 11.19 5.72
N LEU A 157 -6.61 11.36 5.92
CA LEU A 157 -7.38 10.61 6.91
C LEU A 157 -8.03 9.40 6.23
N PRO A 158 -7.85 8.17 6.74
CA PRO A 158 -8.54 7.00 6.21
C PRO A 158 -10.04 7.08 6.53
N VAL A 159 -10.90 7.20 5.52
CA VAL A 159 -12.35 7.48 5.72
C VAL A 159 -13.29 6.55 4.96
N LEU A 160 -12.80 5.79 3.97
CA LEU A 160 -13.63 4.95 3.09
C LEU A 160 -13.21 3.48 3.08
N GLY A 161 -12.54 3.06 4.16
CA GLY A 161 -12.01 1.71 4.33
C GLY A 161 -10.72 1.46 3.53
N SER A 162 -10.02 0.41 3.96
CA SER A 162 -8.90 -0.19 3.24
C SER A 162 -9.23 -1.66 3.04
N SER A 163 -8.87 -2.21 1.88
CA SER A 163 -8.96 -3.65 1.62
C SER A 163 -7.57 -4.19 1.34
N GLY A 164 -7.34 -5.44 1.70
CA GLY A 164 -6.12 -6.14 1.35
C GLY A 164 -6.37 -7.63 1.18
N ASP A 165 -5.71 -8.21 0.19
CA ASP A 165 -5.66 -9.65 -0.05
C ASP A 165 -4.23 -10.12 0.20
N LEU A 166 -4.09 -11.29 0.81
CA LEU A 166 -2.81 -11.96 1.02
C LEU A 166 -2.98 -13.44 0.74
N THR A 167 -2.17 -13.96 -0.19
CA THR A 167 -2.22 -15.37 -0.58
C THR A 167 -0.82 -15.94 -0.67
N VAL A 168 -0.63 -17.15 -0.15
CA VAL A 168 0.59 -17.93 -0.28
C VAL A 168 0.31 -19.16 -1.14
N GLU A 169 1.00 -19.24 -2.28
CA GLU A 169 0.97 -20.37 -3.19
C GLU A 169 2.17 -21.27 -2.93
N TRP A 170 1.92 -22.42 -2.32
CA TRP A 170 2.93 -23.40 -1.94
C TRP A 170 3.31 -24.29 -3.12
N THR A 171 4.60 -24.59 -3.24
CA THR A 171 5.08 -25.73 -4.04
C THR A 171 4.66 -27.03 -3.37
N ALA A 172 4.75 -28.17 -4.08
CA ALA A 172 4.49 -29.48 -3.49
C ALA A 172 5.35 -29.73 -2.23
N LEU A 173 6.65 -29.39 -2.29
CA LEU A 173 7.55 -29.51 -1.16
C LEU A 173 7.14 -28.56 -0.02
N GLY A 174 6.91 -27.28 -0.32
CA GLY A 174 6.50 -26.30 0.68
C GLY A 174 5.18 -26.67 1.37
N ASN A 175 4.21 -27.22 0.62
CA ASN A 175 2.93 -27.67 1.15
C ASN A 175 3.08 -28.90 2.07
N GLN A 176 4.09 -29.74 1.82
CA GLN A 176 4.42 -30.86 2.70
C GLN A 176 5.11 -30.36 3.97
N LEU A 177 6.12 -29.51 3.83
CA LEU A 177 6.94 -29.03 4.95
C LEU A 177 6.20 -28.07 5.88
N SER A 178 5.18 -27.36 5.37
CA SER A 178 4.29 -26.51 6.16
C SER A 178 3.13 -27.27 6.84
N LEU A 179 3.16 -28.61 6.83
CA LEU A 179 2.12 -29.49 7.39
C LEU A 179 0.72 -29.36 6.77
N ARG A 180 0.56 -28.53 5.73
CA ARG A 180 -0.72 -28.35 5.03
C ARG A 180 -1.21 -29.63 4.39
N THR A 181 -0.30 -30.40 3.77
CA THR A 181 -0.64 -31.71 3.19
C THR A 181 -1.16 -32.68 4.26
N ALA A 182 -0.54 -32.70 5.44
CA ALA A 182 -0.97 -33.53 6.57
C ALA A 182 -2.32 -33.07 7.16
N ALA A 183 -2.61 -31.78 7.11
CA ALA A 183 -3.89 -31.18 7.48
C ALA A 183 -4.99 -31.35 6.39
N GLY A 184 -4.71 -32.01 5.28
CA GLY A 184 -5.66 -32.19 4.18
C GLY A 184 -5.94 -30.91 3.38
N LEU A 185 -5.05 -29.92 3.47
CA LEU A 185 -5.18 -28.63 2.80
C LEU A 185 -4.46 -28.62 1.44
N GLY A 186 -5.00 -27.82 0.51
CA GLY A 186 -4.39 -27.57 -0.79
C GLY A 186 -3.20 -26.63 -0.74
N THR A 187 -2.59 -26.40 -1.91
CA THR A 187 -1.39 -25.58 -2.10
C THR A 187 -1.61 -24.08 -1.97
N THR A 188 -2.86 -23.62 -1.88
CA THR A 188 -3.19 -22.20 -1.74
C THR A 188 -3.61 -21.91 -0.30
N GLU A 189 -2.98 -20.91 0.32
CA GLU A 189 -3.29 -20.40 1.66
C GLU A 189 -3.68 -18.92 1.57
N SER A 190 -4.96 -18.64 1.81
CA SER A 190 -5.45 -17.26 1.91
C SER A 190 -5.36 -16.79 3.35
N LEU A 191 -4.77 -15.62 3.54
CA LEU A 191 -4.63 -14.93 4.82
C LEU A 191 -5.48 -13.66 4.79
N SER A 192 -6.00 -13.27 5.96
CA SER A 192 -6.88 -12.10 6.11
C SER A 192 -6.13 -10.97 6.82
N PRO A 193 -5.35 -10.14 6.11
CA PRO A 193 -4.60 -9.05 6.73
C PRO A 193 -5.53 -7.94 7.21
N GLU A 194 -5.25 -7.41 8.39
CA GLU A 194 -5.92 -6.25 8.97
C GLU A 194 -4.96 -5.07 9.11
N GLY A 195 -5.45 -3.87 8.80
CA GLY A 195 -4.69 -2.64 9.00
C GLY A 195 -4.50 -2.31 10.48
N LYS A 196 -3.26 -2.17 10.93
CA LYS A 196 -2.90 -1.80 12.31
C LYS A 196 -2.57 -0.32 12.43
N SER A 197 -1.97 0.27 11.41
CA SER A 197 -1.64 1.70 11.39
C SER A 197 -1.61 2.23 9.96
N PHE A 198 -1.94 3.51 9.79
CA PHE A 198 -1.85 4.23 8.54
C PHE A 198 -1.47 5.69 8.81
N SER A 199 -0.51 6.21 8.06
CA SER A 199 -0.21 7.63 8.02
C SER A 199 0.08 8.06 6.59
N SER A 200 -0.38 9.25 6.22
CA SER A 200 -0.03 9.85 4.95
C SER A 200 0.02 11.36 5.08
N PHE A 201 1.05 11.95 4.50
CA PHE A 201 1.17 13.37 4.33
C PHE A 201 1.57 13.69 2.90
N PHE A 202 1.25 14.91 2.47
CA PHE A 202 1.58 15.38 1.14
C PHE A 202 2.01 16.85 1.16
N LEU A 203 2.79 17.21 0.16
CA LEU A 203 3.24 18.56 -0.16
C LEU A 203 2.80 18.87 -1.59
N ASN A 204 2.30 20.06 -1.82
CA ASN A 204 1.86 20.55 -3.11
C ASN A 204 2.63 21.81 -3.48
N PHE A 205 3.06 21.88 -4.74
CA PHE A 205 3.59 23.07 -5.37
C PHE A 205 2.81 23.32 -6.64
N GLY A 206 2.34 24.54 -6.84
CA GLY A 206 1.58 24.94 -8.00
C GLY A 206 2.16 26.18 -8.67
N TYR A 207 1.97 26.28 -9.98
CA TYR A 207 2.24 27.47 -10.75
C TYR A 207 1.03 27.78 -11.63
N SER A 208 0.46 28.97 -11.47
CA SER A 208 -0.71 29.44 -12.19
C SER A 208 -0.31 30.08 -13.51
N ILE A 209 -1.09 29.78 -14.54
CA ILE A 209 -1.00 30.35 -15.88
C ILE A 209 -2.44 30.74 -16.23
N GLU A 210 -2.78 31.99 -15.98
CA GLU A 210 -4.16 32.48 -16.08
C GLU A 210 -5.11 31.62 -15.21
N ALA A 211 -6.17 31.07 -15.81
CA ALA A 211 -7.13 30.21 -15.14
C ALA A 211 -6.62 28.77 -14.91
N TYR A 212 -5.42 28.41 -15.39
CA TYR A 212 -4.87 27.06 -15.25
C TYR A 212 -3.76 27.00 -14.22
N GLU A 213 -3.52 25.82 -13.65
CA GLU A 213 -2.41 25.58 -12.72
C GLU A 213 -1.68 24.29 -13.11
N VAL A 214 -0.35 24.32 -13.07
CA VAL A 214 0.48 23.11 -13.18
C VAL A 214 0.98 22.75 -11.77
N LEU A 215 0.90 21.48 -11.42
CA LEU A 215 1.13 21.00 -10.06
C LEU A 215 2.25 19.96 -10.01
N LEU A 216 3.02 20.04 -8.92
CA LEU A 216 3.93 19.01 -8.47
C LEU A 216 3.52 18.63 -7.04
N ASN A 217 3.24 17.35 -6.81
CA ASN A 217 2.93 16.83 -5.50
C ASN A 217 3.97 15.80 -5.07
N TYR A 218 4.42 15.92 -3.82
CA TYR A 218 5.12 14.85 -3.12
C TYR A 218 4.18 14.26 -2.08
N ARG A 219 4.17 12.94 -1.94
CA ARG A 219 3.39 12.26 -0.91
C ARG A 219 4.16 11.10 -0.33
N SER A 220 4.02 10.90 0.98
CA SER A 220 4.41 9.67 1.67
C SER A 220 3.18 8.97 2.21
N VAL A 221 3.18 7.64 2.14
CA VAL A 221 2.17 6.74 2.71
C VAL A 221 2.90 5.67 3.49
N SER A 222 2.62 5.55 4.78
CA SER A 222 3.13 4.48 5.63
C SER A 222 1.96 3.67 6.18
N SER A 223 2.10 2.34 6.19
CA SER A 223 1.08 1.45 6.72
C SER A 223 1.71 0.22 7.35
N THR A 224 1.07 -0.27 8.42
CA THR A 224 1.33 -1.58 9.00
C THR A 224 0.09 -2.44 8.87
N VAL A 225 0.26 -3.67 8.38
CA VAL A 225 -0.78 -4.69 8.32
C VAL A 225 -0.33 -5.93 9.05
N ALA A 226 -1.27 -6.69 9.59
CA ALA A 226 -0.98 -7.97 10.20
C ALA A 226 -2.07 -9.00 9.89
N ALA A 227 -1.67 -10.24 9.58
CA ALA A 227 -2.59 -11.33 9.32
C ALA A 227 -2.47 -12.41 10.41
N PRO A 228 -3.59 -12.90 10.98
CA PRO A 228 -3.53 -14.01 11.92
C PRO A 228 -3.08 -15.29 11.22
N LEU A 229 -2.33 -16.13 11.94
CA LEU A 229 -1.77 -17.37 11.45
C LEU A 229 -2.22 -18.56 12.31
N ASP A 230 -2.27 -19.74 11.69
CA ASP A 230 -2.43 -21.01 12.38
C ASP A 230 -1.05 -21.62 12.68
N LYS A 231 -0.70 -21.78 13.95
CA LYS A 231 0.58 -22.40 14.36
C LYS A 231 0.68 -23.89 14.00
N THR A 232 -0.41 -24.53 13.60
CA THR A 232 -0.45 -25.96 13.30
C THR A 232 -0.28 -26.28 11.81
N SER A 233 -0.47 -25.30 10.92
CA SER A 233 -0.29 -25.49 9.48
C SER A 233 0.12 -24.21 8.75
N GLY A 234 0.66 -24.34 7.52
CA GLY A 234 0.92 -23.19 6.65
C GLY A 234 2.04 -22.28 7.14
N VAL A 235 1.85 -20.96 6.97
CA VAL A 235 2.85 -19.96 7.35
C VAL A 235 3.11 -19.97 8.86
N GLY A 236 2.06 -20.13 9.68
CA GLY A 236 2.20 -20.11 11.15
C GLY A 236 3.00 -21.29 11.68
N ALA A 237 2.81 -22.50 11.14
CA ALA A 237 3.63 -23.67 11.49
C ALA A 237 5.11 -23.51 11.10
N MET A 238 5.37 -22.89 9.94
CA MET A 238 6.72 -22.66 9.46
C MET A 238 7.47 -21.63 10.31
N LEU A 239 6.79 -20.55 10.71
CA LEU A 239 7.40 -19.49 11.51
C LEU A 239 7.29 -19.74 13.03
N SER A 240 6.50 -20.71 13.46
CA SER A 240 6.08 -20.88 14.87
C SER A 240 5.46 -19.62 15.47
N ASP A 241 4.73 -18.87 14.64
CA ASP A 241 4.17 -17.56 14.97
C ASP A 241 2.65 -17.53 14.74
N ASP A 242 1.93 -16.67 15.44
CA ASP A 242 0.47 -16.51 15.31
C ASP A 242 0.07 -15.26 14.53
N GLU A 243 1.03 -14.43 14.13
CA GLU A 243 0.75 -13.24 13.33
C GLU A 243 1.85 -12.97 12.29
N LEU A 244 1.45 -12.67 11.06
CA LEU A 244 2.35 -12.18 10.02
C LEU A 244 2.20 -10.68 9.88
N SER A 245 3.10 -9.91 10.48
CA SER A 245 3.12 -8.46 10.36
C SER A 245 4.06 -7.98 9.26
N SER A 246 3.63 -6.93 8.55
CA SER A 246 4.47 -6.21 7.58
C SER A 246 4.19 -4.72 7.62
N SER A 247 5.25 -3.92 7.51
CA SER A 247 5.17 -2.47 7.41
C SER A 247 5.81 -2.02 6.10
N SER A 248 5.24 -1.00 5.47
CA SER A 248 5.86 -0.39 4.30
C SER A 248 5.61 1.11 4.26
N THR A 249 6.57 1.82 3.69
CA THR A 249 6.48 3.24 3.37
C THR A 249 6.72 3.45 1.89
N THR A 250 5.76 4.08 1.23
CA THR A 250 5.80 4.42 -0.19
C THR A 250 5.79 5.94 -0.33
N SER A 251 6.80 6.48 -1.01
CA SER A 251 6.83 7.87 -1.43
C SER A 251 6.49 7.98 -2.90
N SER A 252 5.77 9.03 -3.29
CA SER A 252 5.37 9.27 -4.67
C SER A 252 5.53 10.73 -5.06
N ILE A 253 5.84 10.93 -6.34
CA ILE A 253 5.81 12.22 -7.00
C ILE A 253 4.69 12.17 -8.03
N SER A 254 3.81 13.16 -8.00
CA SER A 254 2.71 13.30 -8.95
C SER A 254 2.81 14.62 -9.70
N LEU A 255 2.43 14.60 -10.97
CA LEU A 255 2.18 15.80 -11.74
C LEU A 255 0.67 16.02 -11.81
N GLY A 256 0.26 17.27 -11.79
CA GLY A 256 -1.15 17.60 -11.84
C GLY A 256 -1.46 18.83 -12.64
N VAL A 257 -2.75 18.98 -12.90
CA VAL A 257 -3.33 20.16 -13.53
C VAL A 257 -4.47 20.66 -12.68
N GLY A 258 -4.63 21.98 -12.63
CA GLY A 258 -5.71 22.63 -11.94
C GLY A 258 -6.40 23.68 -12.78
N TYR A 259 -7.59 24.05 -12.36
CA TYR A 259 -8.37 25.14 -12.90
C TYR A 259 -8.80 26.07 -11.75
N ARG A 260 -8.64 27.38 -11.96
CA ARG A 260 -8.97 28.47 -11.05
C ARG A 260 -10.18 29.22 -11.62
N PHE A 261 -11.15 29.57 -10.77
CA PHE A 261 -12.39 30.24 -11.16
C PHE A 261 -12.93 31.12 -10.05
#